data_AF-A3WHJ0-F1
#
_entry.id   AF-A3WHJ0-F1
#
_cell.length_a   1.000
_cell.length_b   1.000
_cell.length_c   1.000
_cell.angle_alpha   90.00
_cell.angle_beta   90.00
_cell.angle_gamma   90.00
#
_symmetry.space_group_name_H-M   'P 1'
#
loop_
_entity.id
_entity.type
_entity.pdbx_description
1 polymer ?
#
loop_
_entity_poly.entity_id
_entity_poly.type
_entity_poly.pdbx_seq_one_letter_code
_entity_poly.pdbx_strand_id
1 'polypeptide(L)' 'MPMNQFLFDHQLAAMKVDRSGSLRERSLAIELLEARAKRVADWRFENGLSNMGWPGEVVSPVSKGR' A
#
# COMPACT_ATOMS: atom_id res chain seq x y z
N MET A 1 -15.74 -6.11 1.61
CA MET A 1 -14.47 -6.70 2.10
C MET A 1 -13.99 -5.88 3.29
N PRO A 2 -13.76 -6.46 4.48
CA PRO A 2 -13.26 -5.72 5.63
C PRO A 2 -11.80 -5.28 5.41
N MET A 3 -11.46 -4.06 5.87
CA MET A 3 -10.15 -3.39 5.67
C MET A 3 -8.95 -4.27 6.06
N ASN A 4 -9.09 -5.09 7.09
CA ASN A 4 -8.02 -5.98 7.56
C ASN A 4 -7.63 -7.03 6.53
N GLN A 5 -8.60 -7.55 5.76
CA GLN A 5 -8.32 -8.51 4.69
C GLN A 5 -7.54 -7.85 3.55
N PHE A 6 -7.82 -6.57 3.28
CA PHE A 6 -7.16 -5.83 2.24
C PHE A 6 -5.67 -5.59 2.55
N LEU A 7 -5.37 -5.14 3.78
CA LEU A 7 -4.00 -4.87 4.23
C LEU A 7 -3.17 -6.16 4.28
N PHE A 8 -3.76 -7.25 4.76
CA PHE A 8 -3.14 -8.57 4.78
C PHE A 8 -2.78 -9.05 3.37
N ASP A 9 -3.74 -8.93 2.44
CA ASP A 9 -3.52 -9.29 1.06
C ASP A 9 -2.36 -8.49 0.46
N HIS A 10 -2.33 -7.17 0.64
CA HIS A 10 -1.26 -6.30 0.15
C HIS A 10 0.12 -6.71 0.67
N GLN A 11 0.25 -6.95 1.98
CA GLN A 11 1.49 -7.45 2.59
C GLN A 11 1.91 -8.81 2.02
N LEU A 12 0.96 -9.71 1.81
CA LEU A 12 1.23 -11.02 1.20
C LEU A 12 1.72 -10.91 -0.24
N ALA A 13 1.20 -9.95 -1.03
CA ALA A 13 1.72 -9.69 -2.38
C ALA A 13 3.14 -9.13 -2.34
N ALA A 14 3.43 -8.17 -1.47
CA ALA A 14 4.77 -7.61 -1.32
C ALA A 14 5.80 -8.70 -0.96
N MET A 15 5.47 -9.60 -0.03
CA MET A 15 6.34 -10.74 0.31
C MET A 15 6.56 -11.72 -0.85
N LYS A 16 5.58 -11.87 -1.75
CA LYS A 16 5.70 -12.72 -2.94
C LYS A 16 6.57 -12.10 -4.03
N VAL A 17 6.54 -10.78 -4.20
CA VAL A 17 7.46 -10.04 -5.09
C VAL A 17 8.91 -10.26 -4.66
N ASP A 18 9.16 -10.25 -3.35
CA ASP A 18 10.51 -10.33 -2.79
C ASP A 18 11.09 -11.76 -2.86
N ARG A 19 10.22 -12.78 -2.87
CA ARG A 19 10.58 -14.21 -2.99
C ARG A 19 10.46 -14.81 -4.39
N SER A 20 10.03 -14.05 -5.40
CA SER A 20 9.86 -14.60 -6.75
C SER A 20 11.21 -14.87 -7.43
N GLY A 21 11.42 -16.10 -7.90
CA GLY A 21 12.69 -16.54 -8.51
C GLY A 21 12.86 -16.12 -9.97
N SER A 22 11.81 -15.63 -10.63
CA SER A 22 11.82 -15.29 -12.06
C SER A 22 11.25 -13.89 -12.36
N LEU A 23 11.73 -13.27 -13.45
CA LEU A 23 11.29 -11.95 -13.91
C LEU A 23 9.77 -11.88 -14.15
N ARG A 24 9.18 -12.96 -14.69
CA ARG A 24 7.75 -13.03 -15.02
C ARG A 24 6.87 -13.00 -13.76
N GLU A 25 7.27 -13.72 -12.72
CA GLU A 25 6.57 -13.70 -11.43
C GLU A 25 6.65 -12.33 -10.77
N ARG A 26 7.80 -11.64 -10.91
CA ARG A 26 8.02 -10.28 -10.40
C ARG A 26 7.10 -9.27 -11.08
N SER A 27 7.00 -9.30 -12.42
CA SER A 27 6.07 -8.46 -13.18
C SER A 27 4.62 -8.66 -12.74
N LEU A 28 4.19 -9.92 -12.62
CA LEU A 28 2.82 -10.24 -12.23
C LEU A 28 2.52 -9.80 -10.78
N ALA A 29 3.51 -9.89 -9.90
CA ALA A 29 3.37 -9.45 -8.52
C ALA A 29 3.36 -7.91 -8.40
N ILE A 30 4.08 -7.19 -9.27
CA ILE A 30 4.01 -5.71 -9.39
C ILE A 30 2.62 -5.27 -9.87
N GLU A 31 2.06 -5.90 -10.92
CA GLU A 31 0.71 -5.59 -11.40
C GLU A 31 -0.34 -5.77 -10.30
N LEU A 32 -0.24 -6.86 -9.52
CA LEU A 32 -1.12 -7.10 -8.38
C LEU A 32 -0.94 -6.05 -7.26
N LEU A 33 0.29 -5.59 -7.04
CA LEU A 33 0.60 -4.55 -6.07
C LEU A 33 -0.02 -3.20 -6.48
N GLU A 34 0.14 -2.79 -7.72
CA GLU A 34 -0.43 -1.55 -8.28
C GLU A 34 -1.96 -1.56 -8.22
N ALA A 35 -2.60 -2.65 -8.68
CA ALA A 35 -4.05 -2.79 -8.63
C ALA A 35 -4.59 -2.77 -7.20
N ARG A 36 -3.80 -3.21 -6.21
CA ARG A 36 -4.14 -3.08 -4.79
C ARG A 36 -3.93 -1.65 -4.31
N ALA A 37 -2.78 -1.05 -4.56
CA ALA A 37 -2.51 0.34 -4.18
C ALA A 37 -3.60 1.30 -4.68
N LYS A 38 -4.04 1.14 -5.94
CA LYS A 38 -5.15 1.92 -6.50
C LYS A 38 -6.44 1.78 -5.69
N ARG A 39 -6.84 0.54 -5.36
CA ARG A 39 -8.06 0.30 -4.57
C ARG A 39 -8.00 0.93 -3.19
N VAL A 40 -6.82 1.00 -2.56
CA VAL A 40 -6.66 1.71 -1.29
C VAL A 40 -6.82 3.21 -1.48
N ALA A 41 -6.19 3.77 -2.51
CA ALA A 41 -6.29 5.20 -2.81
C ALA A 41 -7.75 5.59 -3.09
N ASP A 42 -8.46 4.80 -3.89
CA ASP A 42 -9.88 5.01 -4.20
C ASP A 42 -10.74 4.95 -2.91
N TRP A 43 -10.58 3.91 -2.08
CA TRP A 43 -11.31 3.80 -0.81
C TRP A 43 -11.02 4.96 0.13
N ARG A 44 -9.76 5.40 0.24
CA ARG A 44 -9.38 6.55 1.07
C ARG A 44 -10.03 7.83 0.57
N PHE A 45 -10.07 8.03 -0.74
CA PHE A 45 -10.74 9.17 -1.35
C PHE A 45 -12.24 9.17 -1.02
N GLU A 46 -12.92 8.03 -1.22
CA GLU A 46 -14.35 7.87 -0.92
C GLU A 46 -14.69 8.12 0.55
N ASN A 47 -13.76 7.83 1.47
CA ASN A 47 -13.96 8.01 2.91
C ASN A 47 -13.42 9.36 3.44
N GLY A 48 -13.00 10.28 2.56
CA GLY A 48 -12.46 11.59 2.97
C GLY A 48 -11.11 11.51 3.69
N LEU A 49 -10.39 10.40 3.57
CA LEU A 49 -9.10 10.13 4.22
C LEU A 49 -7.91 10.47 3.32
N SER A 50 -8.14 11.09 2.16
CA SER A 50 -7.10 11.46 1.19
C SER A 50 -6.04 12.40 1.77
N ASN A 51 -6.42 13.25 2.73
CA ASN A 51 -5.54 14.24 3.36
C ASN A 51 -4.88 13.75 4.66
N MET A 52 -5.22 12.55 5.15
CA MET A 52 -4.53 11.95 6.28
C MET A 52 -3.29 11.20 5.78
N GLY A 53 -2.24 11.12 6.60
CA GLY A 53 -1.09 10.25 6.31
C GLY A 53 -1.48 8.77 6.33
N TRP A 54 -0.53 7.88 6.05
CA TRP A 54 -0.75 6.45 6.22
C TRP A 54 -0.77 6.08 7.71
N PRO A 55 -1.62 5.12 8.15
CA PRO A 55 -1.58 4.64 9.52
C PRO A 55 -0.19 4.06 9.84
N GLY A 56 0.53 4.67 10.78
CA GLY A 56 1.91 4.29 11.12
C GLY A 56 3.00 5.12 10.45
N GLU A 57 2.68 6.03 9.53
CA GLU A 57 3.56 7.15 9.25
C GLU A 57 3.56 8.04 10.50
N VAL A 58 4.56 7.83 11.36
CA VAL A 58 4.93 8.84 12.35
C VAL A 58 5.28 10.06 11.53
N VAL A 59 4.40 11.06 11.55
CA VAL A 59 4.71 12.39 11.04
C VAL A 59 5.86 12.86 11.93
N SER A 60 7.10 12.63 11.51
CA SER A 60 8.24 13.28 12.14
C SER A 60 7.89 14.75 12.12
N PRO A 61 7.84 15.44 13.27
CA PRO A 61 7.49 16.84 13.27
C PRO A 61 8.55 17.50 12.40
N VAL A 62 8.12 18.00 11.24
CA VAL A 62 8.98 18.81 10.39
C VAL A 62 9.42 19.93 11.30
N SER A 63 10.69 19.89 11.71
CA SER A 63 11.30 20.96 12.47
C SER A 63 11.16 22.19 11.59
N LYS A 64 10.21 23.06 11.94
CA LYS A 64 10.16 24.40 11.41
C LYS A 64 11.41 25.09 11.95
N GLY A 65 12.50 24.96 11.21
CA GLY A 65 13.66 25.84 11.35
C GLY A 65 13.18 27.25 11.07
N ARG A 66 13.14 28.06 12.13
CA ARG A 66 13.17 29.50 12.04
C ARG A 66 14.00 30.03 13.19
#